data_AF-A0A931R0M9-F1
#
_entry.id   AF-A0A931R0M9-F1
#
_cell.length_a   1.000
_cell.length_b   1.000
_cell.length_c   1.000
_cell.angle_alpha   90.00
_cell.angle_beta   90.00
_cell.angle_gamma   90.00
#
_symmetry.space_group_name_H-M   'P 1'
#
loop_
_entity.id
_entity.type
_entity.pdbx_description
1 polymer ?
#
loop_
_entity_poly.entity_id
_entity_poly.type
_entity_poly.pdbx_seq_one_letter_code
_entity_poly.pdbx_strand_id
1 'polypeptide(L)'
;MSLNELHARRLATVFTVLDGALNRIELLMRSIGTLEDSPGFSADQIPAVREKMDRIRNRIKAARGRFSIRPQKPPARQVLAAELSALWVVLENAMPARMKGYGREFDAADQTDWERLIRGLLDDVEQLRAIALCEKSEFGRSEFRSTPD
;
A
#
# COMPACT_ATOMS: atom_id res chain seq x y z
N MET A 1 12.37 -29.36 -6.64
CA MET A 1 13.69 -28.79 -6.29
C MET A 1 13.45 -27.60 -5.38
N SER A 2 13.82 -27.71 -4.11
CA SER A 2 13.75 -26.59 -3.17
C SER A 2 14.87 -25.59 -3.48
N LEU A 3 14.52 -24.32 -3.67
CA LEU A 3 15.52 -23.25 -3.73
C LEU A 3 16.24 -23.16 -2.38
N ASN A 4 17.52 -22.75 -2.41
CA ASN A 4 18.21 -22.27 -1.21
C ASN A 4 17.35 -21.18 -0.54
N GLU A 5 17.29 -21.18 0.79
CA GLU A 5 16.47 -20.28 1.60
C GLU A 5 16.62 -18.80 1.22
N LEU A 6 17.84 -18.33 0.94
CA LEU A 6 18.09 -16.96 0.50
C LEU A 6 17.44 -16.66 -0.86
N HIS A 7 17.54 -17.60 -1.81
CA HIS A 7 16.91 -17.48 -3.12
C HIS A 7 15.39 -17.58 -3.03
N ALA A 8 14.87 -18.45 -2.17
CA ALA A 8 13.45 -18.56 -1.91
C ALA A 8 12.88 -17.26 -1.31
N ARG A 9 13.59 -16.64 -0.36
CA ARG A 9 13.19 -15.37 0.25
C ARG A 9 13.22 -14.22 -0.76
N ARG A 10 14.30 -14.09 -1.54
CA ARG A 10 14.40 -13.06 -2.58
C ARG A 10 13.31 -13.22 -3.64
N LEU A 11 13.04 -14.45 -4.06
CA LEU A 11 11.98 -14.73 -5.04
C LEU A 11 10.58 -14.50 -4.45
N ALA A 12 10.38 -14.76 -3.16
CA ALA A 12 9.15 -14.40 -2.45
C ALA A 12 8.91 -12.87 -2.47
N THR A 13 9.94 -12.07 -2.18
CA THR A 13 9.87 -10.60 -2.27
C THR A 13 9.51 -10.14 -3.67
N VAL A 14 10.17 -10.69 -4.71
CA VAL A 14 9.88 -10.39 -6.12
C VAL A 14 8.41 -10.67 -6.45
N PHE A 15 7.89 -11.83 -6.06
CA PHE A 15 6.48 -12.17 -6.28
C PHE A 15 5.51 -11.26 -5.52
N THR A 16 5.85 -10.84 -4.30
CA THR A 16 5.03 -9.89 -3.53
C THR A 16 4.97 -8.52 -4.22
N VAL A 17 6.12 -8.02 -4.71
CA VAL A 17 6.17 -6.75 -5.46
C VAL A 17 5.38 -6.83 -6.77
N LEU A 18 5.52 -7.94 -7.51
CA LEU A 18 4.77 -8.20 -8.75
C LEU A 18 3.26 -8.25 -8.50
N ASP A 19 2.81 -9.00 -7.50
CA ASP A 19 1.39 -9.06 -7.13
C ASP A 19 0.86 -7.68 -6.74
N GLY A 20 1.63 -6.91 -5.96
CA GLY A 20 1.27 -5.54 -5.59
C GLY A 20 1.13 -4.60 -6.80
N ALA A 21 2.07 -4.67 -7.75
CA ALA A 21 2.01 -3.89 -8.98
C ALA A 21 0.79 -4.26 -9.84
N LEU A 22 0.51 -5.57 -10.01
CA LEU A 22 -0.66 -6.04 -10.74
C LEU A 22 -1.97 -5.56 -10.10
N ASN A 23 -2.06 -5.55 -8.76
CA ASN A 23 -3.26 -5.04 -8.07
C ASN A 23 -3.46 -3.55 -8.28
N ARG A 24 -2.39 -2.74 -8.27
CA ARG A 24 -2.48 -1.30 -8.58
C ARG A 24 -2.91 -1.06 -10.02
N ILE A 25 -2.36 -1.81 -10.98
CA ILE A 25 -2.77 -1.73 -12.38
C ILE A 25 -4.25 -2.11 -12.53
N GLU A 26 -4.71 -3.14 -11.82
CA GLU A 26 -6.13 -3.52 -11.84
C GLU A 26 -7.03 -2.42 -11.31
N LEU A 27 -6.63 -1.77 -10.20
CA LEU A 27 -7.37 -0.65 -9.62
C LEU A 27 -7.47 0.52 -10.62
N LEU A 28 -6.35 0.87 -11.27
CA LEU A 28 -6.32 1.92 -12.30
C LEU A 28 -7.20 1.58 -13.51
N MET A 29 -7.21 0.32 -13.96
CA MET A 29 -8.09 -0.10 -15.04
C MET A 29 -9.57 -0.08 -14.67
N ARG A 30 -9.91 -0.32 -13.40
CA ARG A 30 -11.29 -0.19 -12.92
C ARG A 30 -11.76 1.26 -12.96
N SER A 31 -10.91 2.22 -12.58
CA SER A 31 -11.23 3.65 -12.67
C SER A 31 -11.33 4.16 -14.12
N ILE A 32 -10.54 3.60 -15.04
CA ILE A 32 -10.63 3.92 -16.47
C ILE A 32 -11.96 3.44 -17.05
N GLY A 33 -12.41 2.24 -16.69
CA GLY A 33 -13.69 1.69 -17.16
C GLY A 33 -14.94 2.41 -16.66
N THR A 34 -14.82 3.28 -15.66
CA THR A 34 -15.92 4.11 -15.13
C THR A 34 -15.94 5.54 -15.66
N LEU A 35 -14.87 5.98 -16.32
CA LEU A 35 -14.75 7.30 -16.93
C LEU A 35 -14.97 7.14 -18.43
N GLU A 36 -16.14 7.55 -18.94
CA GLU A 36 -16.54 7.37 -20.34
C GLU A 36 -15.58 8.01 -21.36
N ASP A 37 -14.63 8.85 -20.92
CA ASP A 37 -13.56 9.44 -21.73
C ASP A 37 -12.20 9.40 -20.99
N SER A 38 -11.54 8.23 -20.97
CA SER A 38 -10.10 8.17 -20.65
C SER A 38 -9.28 8.29 -21.94
N PRO A 39 -8.74 9.47 -22.28
CA PRO A 39 -7.87 9.62 -23.44
C PRO A 39 -6.63 8.71 -23.28
N GLY A 40 -6.43 7.81 -24.22
CA GLY A 40 -5.22 6.98 -24.32
C GLY A 40 -5.42 5.46 -24.19
N PHE A 41 -6.62 4.97 -23.88
CA PHE A 41 -6.94 3.53 -23.94
C PHE A 41 -8.07 3.23 -24.92
N SER A 42 -7.82 2.37 -25.91
CA SER A 42 -8.87 1.85 -26.77
C SER A 42 -9.70 0.77 -26.06
N ALA A 43 -10.94 0.57 -26.50
CA ALA A 43 -11.86 -0.43 -25.94
C ALA A 43 -11.27 -1.86 -25.93
N ASP A 44 -10.38 -2.17 -26.87
CA ASP A 44 -9.72 -3.47 -27.00
C ASP A 44 -8.46 -3.62 -26.11
N GLN A 45 -7.88 -2.51 -25.66
CA GLN A 45 -6.67 -2.54 -24.84
C GLN A 45 -6.96 -2.99 -23.40
N ILE A 46 -8.10 -2.61 -22.84
CA ILE A 46 -8.50 -3.01 -21.48
C ILE A 46 -8.61 -4.54 -21.34
N PRO A 47 -9.37 -5.27 -22.19
CA PRO A 47 -9.43 -6.73 -22.11
C PRO A 47 -8.07 -7.39 -22.39
N ALA A 48 -7.29 -6.87 -23.34
CA ALA A 48 -5.95 -7.40 -23.63
C ALA A 48 -4.97 -7.24 -22.46
N VAL A 49 -5.00 -6.11 -21.75
CA VAL A 49 -4.19 -5.89 -20.55
C VAL A 49 -4.63 -6.82 -19.43
N ARG A 50 -5.94 -6.97 -19.20
CA ARG A 50 -6.48 -7.92 -18.20
C ARG A 50 -6.03 -9.36 -18.48
N GLU A 51 -6.13 -9.80 -19.74
CA GLU A 51 -5.69 -11.13 -20.14
C GLU A 51 -4.19 -11.34 -19.87
N LYS A 52 -3.35 -10.36 -20.23
CA LYS A 52 -1.91 -10.42 -19.94
C LYS A 52 -1.63 -10.48 -18.44
N MET A 53 -2.36 -9.72 -17.63
CA MET A 53 -2.22 -9.75 -16.17
C MET A 53 -2.57 -11.12 -15.60
N ASP A 54 -3.64 -11.75 -16.07
CA ASP A 54 -4.03 -13.09 -15.61
C ASP A 54 -3.00 -14.16 -16.04
N ARG A 55 -2.44 -14.05 -17.24
CA ARG A 55 -1.32 -14.90 -17.67
C ARG A 55 -0.10 -14.74 -16.74
N ILE A 56 0.23 -13.51 -16.32
CA ILE A 56 1.33 -13.25 -15.38
C ILE A 56 1.02 -13.86 -14.01
N ARG A 57 -0.19 -13.66 -13.47
CA ARG A 57 -0.63 -14.24 -12.19
C ARG A 57 -0.53 -15.76 -12.19
N ASN A 58 -0.97 -16.40 -13.27
CA ASN A 58 -0.88 -17.84 -13.43
C ASN A 58 0.57 -18.33 -13.44
N ARG A 59 1.48 -17.61 -14.11
CA ARG A 59 2.92 -17.91 -14.08
C ARG A 59 3.50 -17.77 -12.68
N ILE A 60 3.13 -16.73 -11.94
CA ILE A 60 3.57 -16.53 -10.55
C ILE A 60 3.06 -17.67 -9.66
N LYS A 61 1.78 -18.06 -9.78
CA LYS A 61 1.18 -19.17 -9.04
C LYS A 61 1.90 -20.49 -9.32
N ALA A 62 2.15 -20.79 -10.59
CA ALA A 62 2.90 -21.99 -11.00
C ALA A 62 4.34 -21.97 -10.47
N ALA A 63 5.03 -20.83 -10.54
CA ALA A 63 6.39 -20.68 -10.01
C ALA A 63 6.45 -20.85 -8.48
N ARG A 64 5.49 -20.27 -7.75
CA ARG A 64 5.36 -20.47 -6.29
C ARG A 64 5.19 -21.94 -5.93
N GLY A 65 4.34 -22.67 -6.66
CA GLY A 65 4.18 -24.11 -6.49
C GLY A 65 5.45 -24.90 -6.79
N ARG A 66 6.11 -24.60 -7.91
CA ARG A 66 7.35 -25.28 -8.34
C ARG A 66 8.51 -25.13 -7.36
N PHE A 67 8.63 -23.96 -6.76
CA PHE A 67 9.73 -23.62 -5.85
C PHE A 67 9.36 -23.71 -4.37
N SER A 68 8.15 -24.18 -4.04
CA SER A 68 7.63 -24.27 -2.67
C SER A 68 7.70 -22.94 -1.90
N ILE A 69 7.55 -21.82 -2.62
CA ILE A 69 7.60 -20.49 -2.02
C ILE A 69 6.26 -20.20 -1.37
N ARG A 70 6.27 -20.12 -0.03
CA ARG A 70 5.10 -19.66 0.71
C ARG A 70 4.95 -18.15 0.48
N PRO A 71 3.76 -17.68 0.07
CA PRO A 71 3.49 -16.26 0.02
C PRO A 71 3.53 -15.71 1.45
N GLN A 72 4.63 -15.06 1.82
CA GLN A 72 4.64 -14.17 2.96
C GLN A 72 4.02 -12.85 2.49
N LYS A 73 2.69 -12.82 2.45
CA LYS A 73 2.01 -11.53 2.36
C LYS A 73 2.23 -10.86 3.72
N PRO A 74 2.89 -9.68 3.76
CA PRO A 74 2.91 -8.91 5.00
C PRO A 74 1.45 -8.71 5.46
N PRO A 75 1.16 -8.86 6.76
CA PRO A 75 -0.15 -8.57 7.32
C PRO A 75 -0.65 -7.22 6.82
N ALA A 76 -1.93 -7.10 6.48
CA ALA A 76 -2.50 -5.86 5.95
C ALA A 76 -2.18 -4.65 6.84
N ARG A 77 -2.15 -4.86 8.16
CA ARG A 77 -1.71 -3.86 9.15
C ARG A 77 -0.26 -3.40 8.97
N GLN A 78 0.68 -4.31 8.68
CA GLN A 78 2.08 -3.94 8.44
C GLN A 78 2.24 -3.14 7.15
N VAL A 79 1.51 -3.53 6.10
CA VAL A 79 1.48 -2.76 4.84
C VAL A 79 0.93 -1.38 5.10
N LEU A 80 -0.22 -1.28 5.78
CA LEU A 80 -0.86 -0.01 6.09
C LEU A 80 0.03 0.89 6.96
N ALA A 81 0.70 0.32 7.96
CA ALA A 81 1.67 1.06 8.76
C ALA A 81 2.85 1.61 7.93
N ALA A 82 3.37 0.81 6.99
CA ALA A 82 4.46 1.23 6.12
C ALA A 82 4.03 2.35 5.16
N GLU A 83 2.84 2.24 4.55
CA GLU A 83 2.30 3.27 3.65
C GLU A 83 2.01 4.58 4.39
N LEU A 84 1.43 4.52 5.60
CA LEU A 84 1.20 5.72 6.42
C LEU A 84 2.52 6.37 6.87
N SER A 85 3.54 5.57 7.17
CA SER A 85 4.88 6.08 7.49
C SER A 85 5.53 6.75 6.29
N ALA A 86 5.38 6.19 5.08
CA ALA A 86 5.88 6.80 3.86
C ALA A 86 5.17 8.14 3.57
N LEU A 87 3.84 8.20 3.77
CA LEU A 87 3.06 9.42 3.59
C LEU A 87 3.49 10.52 4.58
N TRP A 88 3.71 10.16 5.85
CA TRP A 88 4.26 11.08 6.85
C TRP A 88 5.59 11.71 6.39
N VAL A 89 6.54 10.89 5.94
CA VAL A 89 7.85 11.36 5.47
C VAL A 89 7.72 12.31 4.28
N VAL A 90 6.82 12.01 3.33
CA VAL A 90 6.55 12.89 2.18
C VAL A 90 6.03 14.25 2.64
N LEU A 91 5.04 14.27 3.54
CA LEU A 91 4.47 15.51 4.08
C LEU A 91 5.49 16.30 4.88
N GLU A 92 6.29 15.63 5.72
CA GLU A 92 7.35 16.27 6.49
C GLU A 92 8.40 16.94 5.58
N ASN A 93 8.76 16.26 4.48
CA ASN A 93 9.68 16.81 3.47
C ASN A 93 9.08 17.95 2.64
N ALA A 94 7.75 18.05 2.58
CA ALA A 94 7.05 19.16 1.95
C ALA A 94 6.95 20.40 2.86
N MET A 95 7.47 20.37 4.10
CA MET A 95 7.44 21.55 4.98
C MET A 95 8.21 22.72 4.37
N PRO A 96 7.72 23.97 4.47
CA PRO A 96 8.42 25.15 3.92
C PRO A 96 9.87 25.27 4.40
N ALA A 97 10.11 24.91 5.67
CA ALA A 97 11.44 24.90 6.28
C ALA A 97 12.44 23.93 5.59
N ARG A 98 11.95 22.87 4.94
CA ARG A 98 12.73 21.85 4.22
C ARG A 98 12.84 22.11 2.72
N MET A 99 12.07 23.07 2.18
CA MET A 99 12.05 23.40 0.74
C MET A 99 13.06 24.49 0.34
N LYS A 100 14.13 24.69 1.12
CA LYS A 100 15.18 25.66 0.80
C LYS A 100 15.91 25.24 -0.49
N GLY A 101 15.93 26.13 -1.49
CA GLY A 101 16.65 25.91 -2.75
C GLY A 101 15.79 25.75 -4.01
N TYR A 102 14.45 25.74 -3.91
CA TYR A 102 13.54 25.66 -5.06
C TYR A 102 13.25 27.02 -5.73
N GLY A 103 14.29 27.83 -5.94
CA GLY A 103 14.33 28.97 -6.87
C GLY A 103 13.50 30.22 -6.54
N ARG A 104 12.39 30.11 -5.78
CA ARG A 104 11.59 31.25 -5.33
C ARG A 104 11.35 31.17 -3.84
N GLU A 105 11.72 32.22 -3.12
CA GLU A 105 11.36 32.36 -1.71
C GLU A 105 9.86 32.65 -1.62
N PHE A 106 9.16 31.87 -0.80
CA PHE A 106 7.74 32.08 -0.52
C PHE A 106 7.56 33.34 0.31
N ASP A 107 6.51 34.11 0.02
CA ASP A 107 6.09 35.20 0.90
C ASP A 107 5.68 34.65 2.27
N ALA A 108 5.84 35.43 3.34
CA ALA A 108 5.60 34.97 4.70
C ALA A 108 4.14 34.48 4.94
N ALA A 109 3.17 35.07 4.24
CA ALA A 109 1.79 34.65 4.26
C ALA A 109 1.60 33.26 3.64
N ASP A 110 2.21 33.01 2.48
CA ASP A 110 2.17 31.72 1.78
C ASP A 110 2.89 30.62 2.57
N GLN A 111 4.02 30.95 3.21
CA GLN A 111 4.72 30.01 4.11
C GLN A 111 3.83 29.58 5.27
N THR A 112 3.12 30.53 5.89
CA THR A 112 2.25 30.26 7.02
C THR A 112 1.05 29.41 6.62
N ASP A 113 0.44 29.72 5.47
CA ASP A 113 -0.71 28.96 4.98
C ASP A 113 -0.31 27.54 4.54
N TRP A 114 0.81 27.41 3.82
CA TRP A 114 1.40 26.12 3.48
C TRP A 114 1.70 25.30 4.74
N GLU A 115 2.37 25.89 5.73
CA GLU A 115 2.70 25.19 6.98
C GLU A 115 1.44 24.70 7.69
N ARG A 116 0.39 25.53 7.75
CA ARG A 116 -0.91 25.14 8.32
C ARG A 116 -1.51 23.96 7.58
N LEU A 117 -1.48 23.97 6.25
CA LEU A 117 -2.00 22.88 5.42
C LEU A 117 -1.24 21.57 5.68
N ILE A 118 0.09 21.59 5.62
CA ILE A 118 0.90 20.38 5.83
C ILE A 118 0.73 19.84 7.25
N ARG A 119 0.66 20.72 8.26
CA ARG A 119 0.38 20.30 9.64
C ARG A 119 -0.98 19.64 9.78
N GLY A 120 -2.03 20.20 9.17
CA GLY A 120 -3.36 19.58 9.15
C GLY A 120 -3.34 18.18 8.51
N LEU A 121 -2.63 18.03 7.38
CA LEU A 121 -2.48 16.72 6.72
C LEU A 121 -1.69 15.71 7.56
N LEU A 122 -0.65 16.15 8.27
CA LEU A 122 0.09 15.30 9.21
C LEU A 122 -0.81 14.82 10.35
N ASP A 123 -1.62 15.71 10.93
CA ASP A 123 -2.58 15.38 11.98
C ASP A 123 -3.62 14.37 11.48
N ASP A 124 -4.12 14.52 10.25
CA ASP A 124 -5.06 13.57 9.64
C ASP A 124 -4.42 12.18 9.42
N VAL A 125 -3.15 12.14 8.99
CA VAL A 125 -2.39 10.88 8.83
C VAL A 125 -2.18 10.19 10.17
N GLU A 126 -1.89 10.93 11.24
CA GLU A 126 -1.73 10.35 12.58
C GLU A 126 -3.06 9.85 13.14
N GLN A 127 -4.17 10.58 12.93
CA GLN A 127 -5.51 10.11 13.28
C GLN A 127 -5.87 8.82 12.52
N LEU A 128 -5.58 8.78 11.21
CA LEU A 128 -5.81 7.59 10.39
C LEU A 128 -4.97 6.41 10.88
N ARG A 129 -3.71 6.65 11.26
CA ARG A 129 -2.82 5.65 11.84
C ARG A 129 -3.36 5.13 13.17
N ALA A 130 -3.86 6.00 14.04
CA ALA A 130 -4.48 5.61 15.30
C ALA A 130 -5.68 4.68 15.04
N ILE A 131 -6.59 5.02 14.11
CA ILE A 131 -7.75 4.19 13.77
C ILE A 131 -7.33 2.85 13.16
N ALA A 132 -6.41 2.88 12.19
CA ALA A 132 -6.00 1.73 11.41
C ALA A 132 -5.17 0.70 12.19
N LEU A 133 -4.36 1.18 13.14
CA LEU A 133 -3.43 0.37 13.92
C LEU A 133 -3.91 0.11 15.35
N CYS A 134 -5.03 0.69 15.79
CA CYS A 134 -5.62 0.40 17.09
C CYS A 134 -5.86 -1.12 17.22
N GLU A 135 -5.24 -1.73 18.23
CA GLU A 135 -5.66 -3.04 18.69
C GLU A 135 -6.98 -2.87 19.41
N LYS A 136 -8.00 -3.64 19.02
CA LYS A 136 -9.06 -3.97 19.97
C LYS A 136 -8.39 -4.78 21.06
N SER A 137 -7.83 -4.11 22.07
CA SER A 137 -7.48 -4.72 23.34
C SER A 137 -8.72 -5.45 23.82
N GLU A 138 -8.55 -6.71 24.14
CA GLU A 138 -9.54 -7.65 24.64
C GLU A 138 -10.54 -6.97 25.58
N PHE A 139 -11.78 -6.77 25.10
CA PHE A 139 -12.92 -6.58 25.99
C PHE A 139 -13.26 -7.97 26.53
N GLY A 140 -12.55 -8.35 27.58
CA GLY A 140 -12.79 -9.58 28.33
C GLY A 140 -14.21 -9.59 28.92
N ARG A 141 -14.87 -10.73 28.77
CA ARG A 141 -15.49 -11.39 29.93
C ARG A 141 -15.38 -12.90 29.75
N SER A 142 -14.18 -13.38 30.06
CA SER A 142 -13.99 -14.72 30.61
C SER A 142 -14.61 -14.73 32.01
N GLU A 143 -15.88 -15.11 32.11
CA GLU A 143 -16.47 -15.67 33.32
C GLU A 143 -17.57 -16.64 32.88
N PHE A 144 -17.26 -17.94 32.92
CA PHE A 144 -18.13 -19.02 33.39
C PHE A 144 -17.46 -20.37 33.05
N ARG A 145 -16.44 -20.72 33.83
CA ARG A 145 -16.18 -22.12 34.18
C ARG A 145 -16.33 -22.24 35.69
N SER A 146 -17.46 -22.78 36.11
CA SER A 146 -17.64 -23.43 37.40
C SER A 146 -18.75 -24.47 37.24
N THR A 147 -18.33 -25.68 36.89
CA THR A 147 -18.85 -26.94 37.46
C THR A 147 -17.65 -27.54 38.20
N PRO A 148 -17.82 -28.11 39.41
CA PRO A 148 -18.70 -29.25 39.75
C PRO A 148 -19.51 -28.99 41.06
N ASP A 149 -20.44 -29.80 41.56
CA ASP A 149 -20.81 -31.22 41.49
C ASP A 149 -22.30 -31.41 41.18
#